data_AF-A0A820DHT3-F1
#
_entry.id   AF-A0A820DHT3-F1
#
_cell.length_a   1.000
_cell.length_b   1.000
_cell.length_c   1.000
_cell.angle_alpha   90.00
_cell.angle_beta   90.00
_cell.angle_gamma   90.00
#
_symmetry.space_group_name_H-M   'P 1'
#
loop_
_entity.id
_entity.type
_entity.pdbx_description
1 polymer ?
#
loop_
_entity_poly.entity_id
_entity_poly.type
_entity_poly.pdbx_seq_one_letter_code
_entity_poly.pdbx_strand_id
1 'polypeptide(L)'
;SRVWLGSIRGVMRFDSNSTDINAWRVFNSARYMPNRESQVNVTSLAVLSRNNDAPASLGSALVAITSKGLAVIRFEMWTLERKAKHFQTFLDQPDRHDKYGLVSGCDMTSWGDSRTCVKGPDDNDGLWTSMYLSSQIFRYAVTQDAAVKISAWRHFETLELLNQVSGSVLKLYDDDFTLLLFLIGISGYPGRSLAKRSDFPPDPHWHPSPINSTLQFKGDTSSDEITGHEFVYPLVHDLLAGNDDERRRAYALVLNITTHILTHDWYLVGENHTHTTWGIWNPIQINNDSYYQESRGLNSLQILAFLFQTYAYSGDERFLDGAQLLIESYGYDVNLINQKMIATCDGDFSDDELAYLAYFNLVHAFYTISSSTKLSSTQKTRAQLIIDDLWEFMKVGLDLSHIYKQMEKSPFYNFIYCYASGQINQTRNVLKKRNGSKVQSFDFDCNSLSNDGIWYMQRWPLELINWQQFNSDRLDIQINVPATACNTHQERLSIQMLPPDERSTKKWNSAVYDVDDGNGYSEDDPTAFLLSYWGMRYFNLLE
;
A
#
# COMPACT_ATOMS: atom_id res chain seq x y z
N SER A 1 -1.57 25.94 29.43
CA SER A 1 -1.73 27.16 28.62
C SER A 1 -1.32 26.85 27.19
N ARG A 2 -1.89 27.57 26.21
CA ARG A 2 -1.54 27.45 24.78
C ARG A 2 -0.85 28.72 24.33
N VAL A 3 0.29 28.62 23.65
CA VAL A 3 1.10 29.76 23.21
C VAL A 3 1.39 29.64 21.72
N TRP A 4 1.34 30.76 21.01
CA TRP A 4 1.74 30.86 19.61
C TRP A 4 3.02 31.66 19.48
N LEU A 5 3.94 31.19 18.64
CA LEU A 5 5.19 31.87 18.31
C LEU A 5 5.31 32.00 16.80
N GLY A 6 5.81 33.14 16.33
CA GLY A 6 6.15 33.39 14.93
C GLY A 6 7.66 33.27 14.71
N SER A 7 8.06 32.85 13.52
CA SER A 7 9.46 32.72 13.12
C SER A 7 9.67 33.19 11.69
N ILE A 8 10.92 33.12 11.22
CA ILE A 8 11.24 33.38 9.82
C ILE A 8 10.66 32.33 8.85
N ARG A 9 10.30 31.13 9.33
CA ARG A 9 9.80 30.00 8.52
C ARG A 9 8.29 29.76 8.61
N GLY A 10 7.62 30.31 9.63
CA GLY A 10 6.19 30.09 9.84
C GLY A 10 5.79 30.35 11.29
N VAL A 11 4.84 29.58 11.80
CA VAL A 11 4.37 29.70 13.19
C VAL A 11 4.37 28.35 13.87
N MET A 12 4.41 28.36 15.19
CA MET A 12 4.36 27.17 16.01
C MET A 12 3.42 27.39 17.19
N ARG A 13 2.73 26.32 17.60
CA ARG A 13 1.82 26.33 18.74
C ARG A 13 2.32 25.35 19.79
N PHE A 14 2.48 25.84 21.01
CA PHE A 14 2.73 25.02 22.20
C PHE A 14 1.44 24.79 22.98
N ASP A 15 1.19 23.56 23.44
CA ASP A 15 0.13 23.22 24.38
C ASP A 15 0.72 22.57 25.62
N SER A 16 0.78 23.30 26.74
CA SER A 16 1.40 22.80 27.97
C SER A 16 0.63 21.66 28.65
N ASN A 17 -0.57 21.33 28.16
CA ASN A 17 -1.36 20.20 28.67
C ASN A 17 -1.06 18.91 27.91
N SER A 18 -0.21 18.97 26.87
CA SER A 18 0.24 17.83 26.10
C SER A 18 1.71 17.53 26.45
N THR A 19 2.06 16.25 26.52
CA THR A 19 3.35 15.78 27.07
C THR A 19 4.19 14.97 26.08
N ASP A 20 3.84 14.98 24.80
CA ASP A 20 4.50 14.20 23.74
C ASP A 20 4.60 15.01 22.43
N ILE A 21 4.78 14.37 21.26
CA ILE A 21 4.85 14.98 19.90
C ILE A 21 3.69 15.95 19.59
N ASN A 22 2.59 15.90 20.34
CA ASN A 22 1.46 16.82 20.21
C ASN A 22 1.65 18.15 20.98
N ALA A 23 2.67 18.26 21.83
CA ALA A 23 2.93 19.45 22.64
C ALA A 23 3.32 20.64 21.77
N TRP A 24 4.09 20.39 20.71
CA TRP A 24 4.41 21.37 19.68
C TRP A 24 3.73 20.98 18.38
N ARG A 25 3.15 21.99 17.72
CA ARG A 25 2.70 21.88 16.33
C ARG A 25 3.36 22.96 15.51
N VAL A 26 3.96 22.57 14.38
CA VAL A 26 4.61 23.50 13.46
C VAL A 26 3.74 23.70 12.23
N PHE A 27 3.59 24.95 11.83
CA PHE A 27 2.84 25.35 10.65
C PHE A 27 3.77 26.18 9.77
N ASN A 28 4.52 25.49 8.92
CA ASN A 28 5.41 26.04 7.90
C ASN A 28 4.91 25.59 6.51
N SER A 29 5.71 25.86 5.47
CA SER A 29 5.41 25.54 4.07
C SER A 29 4.15 26.21 3.51
N ALA A 30 4.00 26.05 2.20
CA ALA A 30 2.84 26.49 1.42
C ALA A 30 1.51 25.91 1.93
N ARG A 31 1.54 24.79 2.66
CA ARG A 31 0.35 24.18 3.28
C ARG A 31 -0.33 25.14 4.28
N TYR A 32 0.46 25.96 4.97
CA TYR A 32 -0.04 26.85 6.04
C TYR A 32 0.31 28.32 5.87
N MET A 33 1.38 28.61 5.11
CA MET A 33 1.96 29.93 4.96
C MET A 33 1.98 30.33 3.49
N PRO A 34 1.90 31.64 3.19
CA PRO A 34 2.07 32.15 1.83
C PRO A 34 3.56 32.14 1.43
N ASN A 35 4.22 30.99 1.43
CA ASN A 35 5.63 30.85 1.06
C ASN A 35 5.88 29.70 0.08
N ARG A 36 6.85 29.95 -0.80
CA ARG A 36 7.43 28.95 -1.72
C ARG A 36 8.89 28.65 -1.37
N GLU A 37 9.65 29.68 -1.00
CA GLU A 37 11.11 29.63 -0.88
C GLU A 37 11.60 29.47 0.58
N SER A 38 10.89 28.66 1.38
CA SER A 38 11.24 28.31 2.77
C SER A 38 11.11 29.42 3.84
N GLN A 39 11.26 30.70 3.49
CA GLN A 39 11.13 31.83 4.41
C GLN A 39 9.87 32.66 4.13
N VAL A 40 9.18 33.05 5.21
CA VAL A 40 7.96 33.87 5.16
C VAL A 40 8.03 35.11 6.07
N ASN A 41 8.93 35.11 7.07
CA ASN A 41 9.11 36.17 8.08
C ASN A 41 7.80 36.66 8.72
N VAL A 42 7.38 35.99 9.80
CA VAL A 42 6.22 36.40 10.58
C VAL A 42 6.55 37.63 11.43
N THR A 43 5.91 38.75 11.14
CA THR A 43 6.19 40.04 11.80
C THR A 43 5.18 40.38 12.89
N SER A 44 3.97 39.82 12.84
CA SER A 44 2.92 40.06 13.84
C SER A 44 1.94 38.91 13.91
N LEU A 45 1.41 38.64 15.12
CA LEU A 45 0.42 37.61 15.40
C LEU A 45 -0.77 38.21 16.13
N ALA A 46 -1.98 37.79 15.76
CA ALA A 46 -3.19 38.01 16.53
C ALA A 46 -3.85 36.65 16.80
N VAL A 47 -4.06 36.34 18.08
CA VAL A 47 -4.77 35.14 18.52
C VAL A 47 -6.22 35.50 18.76
N LEU A 48 -7.11 34.92 17.96
CA LEU A 48 -8.54 35.13 18.09
C LEU A 48 -9.13 34.06 19.00
N SER A 49 -9.73 34.49 20.10
CA SER A 49 -10.41 33.59 21.04
C SER A 49 -11.39 32.69 20.31
N ARG A 50 -11.40 31.42 20.71
CA ARG A 50 -12.35 30.44 20.23
C ARG A 50 -13.77 30.93 20.49
N ASN A 51 -14.70 30.65 19.57
CA ASN A 51 -16.13 30.88 19.82
C ASN A 51 -16.57 30.11 21.07
N ASN A 52 -17.48 30.67 21.87
CA ASN A 52 -17.92 30.07 23.13
C ASN A 52 -18.64 28.73 22.90
N ASP A 53 -19.33 28.58 21.76
CA ASP A 53 -20.10 27.39 21.39
C ASP A 53 -19.26 26.26 20.77
N ALA A 54 -17.98 26.48 20.52
CA ALA A 54 -17.09 25.46 19.98
C ALA A 54 -16.69 24.42 21.05
N PRO A 55 -16.34 23.17 20.69
CA PRO A 55 -15.75 22.19 21.61
C PRO A 55 -14.43 22.67 22.24
N ALA A 56 -14.20 22.37 23.54
CA ALA A 56 -12.98 22.76 24.30
C ALA A 56 -11.67 22.27 23.66
N SER A 57 -11.77 21.17 22.93
CA SER A 57 -10.70 20.61 22.11
C SER A 57 -10.25 21.53 20.98
N LEU A 58 -11.12 22.38 20.43
CA LEU A 58 -10.75 23.34 19.39
C LEU A 58 -9.88 24.47 19.97
N GLY A 59 -8.73 24.69 19.34
CA GLY A 59 -7.81 25.78 19.70
C GLY A 59 -8.32 27.16 19.23
N SER A 60 -7.71 28.22 19.77
CA SER A 60 -7.86 29.58 19.24
C SER A 60 -7.39 29.66 17.79
N ALA A 61 -8.03 30.51 16.99
CA ALA A 61 -7.56 30.79 15.63
C ALA A 61 -6.37 31.77 15.67
N LEU A 62 -5.49 31.66 14.69
CA LEU A 62 -4.34 32.56 14.51
C LEU A 62 -4.50 33.35 13.23
N VAL A 63 -4.21 34.65 13.30
CA VAL A 63 -3.91 35.49 12.14
C VAL A 63 -2.44 35.89 12.23
N ALA A 64 -1.67 35.59 11.19
CA ALA A 64 -0.26 35.92 11.09
C ALA A 64 -0.02 36.87 9.91
N ILE A 65 0.62 38.01 10.18
CA ILE A 65 1.14 38.92 9.15
C ILE A 65 2.56 38.49 8.86
N THR A 66 2.85 38.28 7.58
CA THR A 66 4.15 37.83 7.11
C THR A 66 4.70 38.79 6.04
N SER A 67 5.97 38.67 5.67
CA SER A 67 6.54 39.47 4.58
C SER A 67 6.00 39.10 3.19
N LYS A 68 5.30 37.97 3.08
CA LYS A 68 4.76 37.42 1.82
C LYS A 68 3.23 37.46 1.74
N GLY A 69 2.54 37.82 2.82
CA GLY A 69 1.09 37.90 2.85
C GLY A 69 0.49 37.58 4.22
N LEU A 70 -0.81 37.32 4.24
CA LEU A 70 -1.57 36.96 5.44
C LEU A 70 -1.74 35.44 5.51
N ALA A 71 -1.55 34.84 6.68
CA ALA A 71 -1.94 33.46 6.97
C ALA A 71 -3.03 33.44 8.06
N VAL A 72 -4.04 32.59 7.88
CA VAL A 72 -5.12 32.38 8.87
C VAL A 72 -5.21 30.90 9.19
N ILE A 73 -4.87 30.52 10.42
CA ILE A 73 -4.94 29.13 10.89
C ILE A 73 -6.16 28.97 11.78
N ARG A 74 -7.03 28.03 11.40
CA ARG A 74 -8.24 27.68 12.14
C ARG A 74 -8.25 26.19 12.42
N PHE A 75 -8.81 25.81 13.56
CA PHE A 75 -9.07 24.42 13.87
C PHE A 75 -10.55 24.14 13.63
N GLU A 76 -10.82 23.04 12.93
CA GLU A 76 -12.17 22.55 12.69
C GLU A 76 -12.28 21.12 13.20
N MET A 77 -13.45 20.76 13.73
CA MET A 77 -13.70 19.38 14.13
C MET A 77 -14.04 18.54 12.91
N TRP A 78 -13.29 17.46 12.75
CA TRP A 78 -13.51 16.43 11.74
C TRP A 78 -13.62 15.07 12.41
N THR A 79 -14.64 14.31 12.04
CA THR A 79 -14.64 12.86 12.31
C THR A 79 -13.85 12.16 11.21
N LEU A 80 -13.28 10.99 11.50
CA LEU A 80 -12.59 10.20 10.49
C LEU A 80 -13.55 9.79 9.36
N GLU A 81 -14.83 9.54 9.66
CA GLU A 81 -15.86 9.29 8.66
C GLU A 81 -16.09 10.47 7.72
N ARG A 82 -16.21 11.69 8.26
CA ARG A 82 -16.37 12.91 7.44
C ARG A 82 -15.16 13.10 6.53
N LYS A 83 -13.97 12.77 7.02
CA LYS A 83 -12.72 12.86 6.27
C LYS A 83 -12.62 11.79 5.18
N ALA A 84 -13.00 10.55 5.47
CA ALA A 84 -13.11 9.49 4.48
C ALA A 84 -14.10 9.85 3.36
N LYS A 85 -15.25 10.44 3.71
CA LYS A 85 -16.22 10.95 2.71
C LYS A 85 -15.64 12.08 1.86
N HIS A 86 -14.90 13.01 2.46
CA HIS A 86 -14.21 14.07 1.74
C HIS A 86 -13.23 13.51 0.72
N PHE A 87 -12.37 12.59 1.14
CA PHE A 87 -11.40 11.93 0.27
C PHE A 87 -12.03 11.08 -0.81
N GLN A 88 -13.11 10.38 -0.51
CA GLN A 88 -13.86 9.67 -1.54
C GLN A 88 -14.42 10.64 -2.58
N THR A 89 -15.04 11.73 -2.13
CA THR A 89 -15.57 12.77 -3.04
C THR A 89 -14.46 13.42 -3.86
N PHE A 90 -13.27 13.55 -3.29
CA PHE A 90 -12.09 14.09 -3.96
C PHE A 90 -11.58 13.17 -5.08
N LEU A 91 -11.47 11.87 -4.83
CA LEU A 91 -11.09 10.90 -5.87
C LEU A 91 -12.18 10.74 -6.94
N ASP A 92 -13.46 10.77 -6.56
CA ASP A 92 -14.59 10.65 -7.50
C ASP A 92 -14.76 11.89 -8.41
N GLN A 93 -13.93 12.93 -8.26
CA GLN A 93 -13.97 14.09 -9.14
C GLN A 93 -13.62 13.67 -10.58
N PRO A 94 -14.45 14.05 -11.58
CA PRO A 94 -14.12 13.81 -12.97
C PRO A 94 -12.72 14.35 -13.30
N ASP A 95 -12.01 13.59 -14.13
CA ASP A 95 -10.69 13.94 -14.66
C ASP A 95 -9.56 14.06 -13.63
N ARG A 96 -9.75 13.63 -12.38
CA ARG A 96 -8.70 13.63 -11.34
C ARG A 96 -8.37 12.22 -10.86
N HIS A 97 -7.08 11.89 -10.73
CA HIS A 97 -6.58 10.59 -10.22
C HIS A 97 -7.14 9.30 -10.86
N ASP A 98 -7.88 9.40 -11.97
CA ASP A 98 -8.37 8.26 -12.76
C ASP A 98 -7.86 8.39 -14.20
N LYS A 99 -7.05 7.39 -14.59
CA LYS A 99 -6.54 7.16 -15.94
C LYS A 99 -7.06 5.81 -16.45
N TYR A 100 -8.16 5.84 -17.22
CA TYR A 100 -8.80 4.64 -17.80
C TYR A 100 -9.33 3.63 -16.76
N GLY A 101 -9.69 4.09 -15.56
CA GLY A 101 -10.06 3.27 -14.40
C GLY A 101 -8.87 2.81 -13.56
N LEU A 102 -7.64 3.26 -13.89
CA LEU A 102 -6.46 3.10 -13.04
C LEU A 102 -6.31 4.32 -12.14
N VAL A 103 -6.03 4.09 -10.86
CA VAL A 103 -5.67 5.16 -9.93
C VAL A 103 -4.29 5.70 -10.31
N SER A 104 -4.21 6.99 -10.57
CA SER A 104 -2.99 7.65 -11.03
C SER A 104 -2.61 8.84 -10.14
N GLY A 105 -1.31 9.14 -10.06
CA GLY A 105 -0.84 10.42 -9.56
C GLY A 105 -1.35 11.60 -10.40
N CYS A 106 -1.29 12.81 -9.84
CA CYS A 106 -1.57 14.04 -10.55
C CYS A 106 -0.35 14.95 -10.52
N ASP A 107 0.24 15.23 -11.68
CA ASP A 107 1.16 16.35 -11.84
C ASP A 107 0.39 17.64 -12.10
N MET A 108 0.84 18.73 -11.53
CA MET A 108 0.27 20.06 -11.70
C MET A 108 1.10 20.86 -12.72
N THR A 109 0.44 21.57 -13.62
CA THR A 109 1.13 22.37 -14.66
C THR A 109 1.79 23.62 -14.08
N SER A 110 1.48 23.96 -12.84
CA SER A 110 2.03 25.11 -12.12
C SER A 110 2.08 24.80 -10.64
N TRP A 111 3.06 25.39 -9.97
CA TRP A 111 3.27 25.18 -8.54
C TRP A 111 2.00 25.52 -7.75
N GLY A 112 1.48 24.56 -7.01
CA GLY A 112 0.30 24.71 -6.15
C GLY A 112 -1.04 24.86 -6.87
N ASP A 113 -1.13 24.62 -8.18
CA ASP A 113 -2.40 24.74 -8.90
C ASP A 113 -3.23 23.46 -8.86
N SER A 114 -3.99 23.30 -7.77
CA SER A 114 -4.93 22.18 -7.55
C SER A 114 -6.03 22.07 -8.61
N ARG A 115 -6.21 23.05 -9.50
CA ARG A 115 -7.20 22.95 -10.59
C ARG A 115 -6.72 22.06 -11.74
N THR A 116 -5.45 21.70 -11.75
CA THR A 116 -4.82 20.90 -12.80
C THR A 116 -4.47 19.51 -12.28
N CYS A 117 -4.57 18.51 -13.16
CA CYS A 117 -4.12 17.14 -12.91
C CYS A 117 -3.73 16.53 -14.26
N VAL A 118 -2.43 16.49 -14.52
CA VAL A 118 -1.83 15.78 -15.65
C VAL A 118 -1.53 14.36 -15.18
N LYS A 119 -2.17 13.39 -15.83
CA LYS A 119 -2.07 11.97 -15.45
C LYS A 119 -1.09 11.30 -16.39
N GLY A 120 0.03 10.82 -15.85
CA GLY A 120 1.02 10.03 -16.55
C GLY A 120 0.79 8.53 -16.38
N PRO A 121 1.49 7.68 -17.16
CA PRO A 121 1.66 6.29 -16.81
C PRO A 121 2.54 6.18 -15.56
N ASP A 122 2.17 5.31 -14.63
CA ASP A 122 3.01 4.96 -13.50
C ASP A 122 3.68 3.60 -13.75
N ASP A 123 4.80 3.32 -13.06
CA ASP A 123 5.42 2.01 -13.10
C ASP A 123 4.67 0.99 -12.22
N ASN A 124 3.68 1.45 -11.44
CA ASN A 124 2.91 0.67 -10.49
C ASN A 124 1.39 0.96 -10.54
N ASP A 125 0.84 1.27 -11.73
CA ASP A 125 -0.60 1.58 -11.86
C ASP A 125 -1.50 0.43 -11.35
N GLY A 126 -1.09 -0.83 -11.56
CA GLY A 126 -1.81 -2.01 -11.09
C GLY A 126 -1.80 -2.14 -9.57
N LEU A 127 -0.66 -1.90 -8.92
CA LEU A 127 -0.54 -1.88 -7.46
C LEU A 127 -1.43 -0.80 -6.85
N TRP A 128 -1.31 0.46 -7.29
CA TRP A 128 -2.07 1.57 -6.73
C TRP A 128 -3.58 1.36 -6.88
N THR A 129 -3.98 0.88 -8.06
CA THR A 129 -5.39 0.54 -8.33
C THR A 129 -5.86 -0.62 -7.48
N SER A 130 -5.02 -1.63 -7.23
CA SER A 130 -5.34 -2.78 -6.37
C SER A 130 -5.53 -2.37 -4.91
N MET A 131 -4.69 -1.47 -4.40
CA MET A 131 -4.82 -0.91 -3.05
C MET A 131 -6.09 -0.07 -2.91
N TYR A 132 -6.41 0.75 -3.91
CA TYR A 132 -7.65 1.51 -3.91
C TYR A 132 -8.88 0.60 -3.99
N LEU A 133 -8.89 -0.37 -4.89
CA LEU A 133 -9.96 -1.34 -5.01
C LEU A 133 -10.17 -2.09 -3.68
N SER A 134 -9.10 -2.47 -3.00
CA SER A 134 -9.17 -3.10 -1.66
C SER A 134 -9.85 -2.19 -0.64
N SER A 135 -9.59 -0.87 -0.68
CA SER A 135 -10.31 0.11 0.16
C SER A 135 -11.82 0.10 -0.12
N GLN A 136 -12.22 0.01 -1.39
CA GLN A 136 -13.63 -0.01 -1.79
C GLN A 136 -14.31 -1.34 -1.46
N ILE A 137 -13.57 -2.45 -1.50
CA ILE A 137 -14.07 -3.75 -1.07
C ILE A 137 -14.34 -3.75 0.43
N PHE A 138 -13.42 -3.26 1.25
CA PHE A 138 -13.64 -3.11 2.70
C PHE A 138 -14.77 -2.13 3.00
N ARG A 139 -14.85 -1.01 2.27
CA ARG A 139 -15.98 -0.09 2.35
C ARG A 139 -17.30 -0.79 2.07
N TYR A 140 -17.40 -1.52 0.96
CA TYR A 140 -18.60 -2.27 0.60
C TYR A 140 -18.95 -3.33 1.66
N ALA A 141 -17.97 -4.04 2.20
CA ALA A 141 -18.20 -5.02 3.26
C ALA A 141 -18.80 -4.38 4.52
N VAL A 142 -18.38 -3.16 4.87
CA VAL A 142 -18.91 -2.40 6.03
C VAL A 142 -20.26 -1.75 5.74
N THR A 143 -20.45 -1.16 4.56
CA THR A 143 -21.64 -0.32 4.26
C THR A 143 -22.75 -1.05 3.52
N GLN A 144 -22.42 -2.14 2.80
CA GLN A 144 -23.30 -2.86 1.88
C GLN A 144 -23.90 -1.96 0.78
N ASP A 145 -23.23 -0.86 0.44
CA ASP A 145 -23.71 0.11 -0.55
C ASP A 145 -23.47 -0.40 -1.99
N ALA A 146 -24.55 -0.63 -2.73
CA ALA A 146 -24.51 -1.11 -4.11
C ALA A 146 -23.74 -0.17 -5.07
N ALA A 147 -23.73 1.15 -4.83
CA ALA A 147 -22.97 2.09 -5.65
C ALA A 147 -21.46 1.88 -5.48
N VAL A 148 -21.00 1.54 -4.28
CA VAL A 148 -19.60 1.19 -4.01
C VAL A 148 -19.22 -0.08 -4.76
N LYS A 149 -20.07 -1.10 -4.73
CA LYS A 149 -19.84 -2.35 -5.47
C LYS A 149 -19.72 -2.10 -6.98
N ILE A 150 -20.60 -1.30 -7.58
CA ILE A 150 -20.53 -0.96 -9.02
C ILE A 150 -19.22 -0.24 -9.35
N SER A 151 -18.81 0.73 -8.53
CA SER A 151 -17.55 1.46 -8.74
C SER A 151 -16.33 0.56 -8.59
N ALA A 152 -16.32 -0.32 -7.59
CA ALA A 152 -15.26 -1.31 -7.38
C ALA A 152 -15.09 -2.25 -8.58
N TRP A 153 -16.19 -2.72 -9.19
CA TRP A 153 -16.13 -3.57 -10.38
C TRP A 153 -15.46 -2.92 -11.58
N ARG A 154 -15.59 -1.59 -11.75
CA ARG A 154 -14.91 -0.86 -12.83
C ARG A 154 -13.39 -0.93 -12.71
N HIS A 155 -12.87 -0.77 -11.48
CA HIS A 155 -11.44 -0.85 -11.21
C HIS A 155 -10.94 -2.30 -11.38
N PHE A 156 -11.71 -3.28 -10.93
CA PHE A 156 -11.39 -4.69 -11.18
C PHE A 156 -11.32 -5.02 -12.68
N GLU A 157 -12.29 -4.54 -13.47
CA GLU A 157 -12.32 -4.72 -14.92
C GLU A 157 -11.09 -4.10 -15.60
N THR A 158 -10.61 -2.95 -15.11
CA THR A 158 -9.38 -2.35 -15.61
C THR A 158 -8.14 -3.16 -15.22
N LEU A 159 -8.06 -3.72 -14.01
CA LEU A 159 -6.99 -4.65 -13.61
C LEU A 159 -7.00 -5.95 -14.42
N GLU A 160 -8.19 -6.46 -14.74
CA GLU A 160 -8.39 -7.60 -15.63
C GLU A 160 -7.88 -7.27 -17.04
N LEU A 161 -8.14 -6.06 -17.54
CA LEU A 161 -7.59 -5.58 -18.81
C LEU A 161 -6.06 -5.46 -18.78
N LEU A 162 -5.45 -4.98 -17.68
CA LEU A 162 -3.99 -4.96 -17.52
C LEU A 162 -3.36 -6.36 -17.60
N ASN A 163 -4.08 -7.39 -17.16
CA ASN A 163 -3.64 -8.77 -17.29
C ASN A 163 -3.78 -9.34 -18.70
N GLN A 164 -4.75 -8.83 -19.47
CA GLN A 164 -5.03 -9.31 -20.82
C GLN A 164 -4.24 -8.58 -21.90
N VAL A 165 -3.84 -7.33 -21.64
CA VAL A 165 -3.27 -6.42 -22.66
C VAL A 165 -1.95 -6.92 -23.24
N SER A 166 -1.19 -7.73 -22.51
CA SER A 166 0.06 -8.37 -22.95
C SER A 166 -0.17 -9.74 -23.60
N GLY A 167 -1.33 -10.36 -23.35
CA GLY A 167 -1.71 -11.66 -23.85
C GLY A 167 -2.82 -12.31 -23.04
N SER A 168 -3.51 -13.27 -23.66
CA SER A 168 -4.56 -14.04 -23.02
C SER A 168 -4.68 -15.42 -23.65
N VAL A 169 -5.22 -16.37 -22.89
CA VAL A 169 -5.71 -17.63 -23.44
C VAL A 169 -7.01 -17.33 -24.18
N LEU A 170 -6.99 -17.44 -25.50
CA LEU A 170 -8.20 -17.42 -26.32
C LEU A 170 -8.83 -18.80 -26.34
N LYS A 171 -10.10 -18.84 -25.93
CA LYS A 171 -10.96 -20.00 -26.08
C LYS A 171 -11.67 -19.87 -27.42
N LEU A 172 -11.21 -20.63 -28.41
CA LEU A 172 -11.92 -20.80 -29.67
C LEU A 172 -12.61 -22.15 -29.65
N TYR A 173 -13.79 -22.21 -30.26
CA TYR A 173 -14.44 -23.46 -30.58
C TYR A 173 -14.22 -23.71 -32.07
N ASP A 174 -13.79 -24.91 -32.44
CA ASP A 174 -13.84 -25.30 -33.85
C ASP A 174 -15.30 -25.52 -34.30
N ASP A 175 -15.48 -25.76 -35.59
CA ASP A 175 -16.81 -26.02 -36.18
C ASP A 175 -17.52 -27.24 -35.57
N ASP A 176 -16.79 -28.10 -34.85
CA ASP A 176 -17.26 -29.29 -34.13
C ASP A 176 -17.48 -29.04 -32.62
N PHE A 177 -17.45 -27.79 -32.16
CA PHE A 177 -17.54 -27.38 -30.74
C PHE A 177 -16.42 -27.93 -29.82
N THR A 178 -15.29 -28.35 -30.37
CA THR A 178 -14.10 -28.70 -29.59
C THR A 178 -13.40 -27.43 -29.12
N LEU A 179 -13.07 -27.37 -27.83
CA LEU A 179 -12.33 -26.25 -27.25
C LEU A 179 -10.86 -26.28 -27.72
N LEU A 180 -10.49 -25.31 -28.57
CA LEU A 180 -9.11 -24.99 -28.91
C LEU A 180 -8.63 -23.85 -28.02
N LEU A 181 -7.58 -24.11 -27.24
CA LEU A 181 -6.91 -23.11 -26.42
C LEU A 181 -5.72 -22.56 -27.22
N PHE A 182 -5.84 -21.31 -27.68
CA PHE A 182 -4.72 -20.59 -28.31
C PHE A 182 -4.15 -19.59 -27.32
N LEU A 183 -2.83 -19.65 -27.13
CA LEU A 183 -2.09 -18.60 -26.43
C LEU A 183 -1.79 -17.48 -27.42
N ILE A 184 -2.29 -16.28 -27.14
CA ILE A 184 -1.87 -15.06 -27.83
C ILE A 184 -1.12 -14.19 -26.82
N GLY A 185 0.08 -13.76 -27.17
CA GLY A 185 0.91 -12.94 -26.27
C GLY A 185 1.42 -13.73 -25.07
N ILE A 186 1.53 -13.06 -23.92
CA ILE A 186 2.13 -13.57 -22.68
C ILE A 186 1.06 -13.69 -21.60
N SER A 187 0.43 -14.87 -21.50
CA SER A 187 -0.60 -15.12 -20.48
C SER A 187 0.01 -15.13 -19.08
N GLY A 188 -0.61 -14.42 -18.13
CA GLY A 188 -0.13 -14.34 -16.74
C GLY A 188 0.95 -13.29 -16.50
N TYR A 189 1.21 -12.43 -17.49
CA TYR A 189 2.12 -11.29 -17.38
C TYR A 189 1.34 -9.98 -17.46
N PRO A 190 0.93 -9.36 -16.36
CA PRO A 190 0.26 -8.06 -16.43
C PRO A 190 1.23 -6.98 -16.93
N GLY A 191 0.74 -6.03 -17.74
CA GLY A 191 1.50 -4.83 -18.05
C GLY A 191 1.46 -3.86 -16.86
N ARG A 192 2.56 -3.16 -16.58
CA ARG A 192 2.62 -2.21 -15.45
C ARG A 192 1.78 -0.94 -15.63
N SER A 193 1.36 -0.67 -16.86
CA SER A 193 0.42 0.38 -17.24
C SER A 193 -0.16 0.06 -18.62
N LEU A 194 -1.33 0.63 -18.94
CA LEU A 194 -1.93 0.58 -20.28
C LEU A 194 -2.30 1.98 -20.79
N ALA A 195 -2.37 2.12 -22.12
CA ALA A 195 -2.86 3.32 -22.77
C ALA A 195 -3.32 3.05 -24.21
N LYS A 196 -4.02 4.01 -24.80
CA LYS A 196 -4.18 4.06 -26.27
C LYS A 196 -2.85 4.42 -26.91
N ARG A 197 -2.58 3.90 -28.10
CA ARG A 197 -1.35 4.18 -28.86
C ARG A 197 -1.16 5.64 -29.24
N SER A 198 -2.24 6.42 -29.30
CA SER A 198 -2.21 7.86 -29.59
C SER A 198 -1.78 8.72 -28.40
N ASP A 199 -1.93 8.19 -27.18
CA ASP A 199 -1.93 9.03 -25.97
C ASP A 199 -0.51 9.18 -25.40
N PHE A 200 0.37 8.21 -25.65
CA PHE A 200 1.79 8.28 -25.31
C PHE A 200 2.65 7.91 -26.51
N PRO A 201 3.73 8.67 -26.77
CA PRO A 201 4.63 8.38 -27.88
C PRO A 201 5.35 7.04 -27.67
N PRO A 202 5.83 6.41 -28.76
CA PRO A 202 6.66 5.22 -28.64
C PRO A 202 7.91 5.45 -27.77
N ASP A 203 8.14 4.55 -26.83
CA ASP A 203 9.31 4.43 -25.95
C ASP A 203 9.73 2.94 -25.96
N PRO A 204 11.00 2.59 -25.74
CA PRO A 204 11.44 1.20 -25.55
C PRO A 204 10.56 0.32 -24.63
N HIS A 205 9.88 0.92 -23.65
CA HIS A 205 9.02 0.18 -22.71
C HIS A 205 7.56 0.05 -23.15
N TRP A 206 7.12 0.72 -24.22
CA TRP A 206 5.74 0.64 -24.71
C TRP A 206 5.61 -0.41 -25.82
N HIS A 207 4.78 -1.42 -25.57
CA HIS A 207 4.56 -2.55 -26.49
C HIS A 207 3.12 -2.55 -27.01
N PRO A 208 2.90 -2.72 -28.33
CA PRO A 208 1.57 -2.89 -28.88
C PRO A 208 0.88 -4.12 -28.26
N SER A 209 -0.38 -3.99 -27.89
CA SER A 209 -1.15 -5.12 -27.38
C SER A 209 -1.42 -6.15 -28.49
N PRO A 210 -1.14 -7.45 -28.29
CA PRO A 210 -1.44 -8.47 -29.28
C PRO A 210 -2.94 -8.81 -29.36
N ILE A 211 -3.75 -8.39 -28.38
CA ILE A 211 -5.20 -8.64 -28.35
C ILE A 211 -6.03 -7.44 -28.82
N ASN A 212 -5.44 -6.23 -28.86
CA ASN A 212 -6.13 -5.02 -29.29
C ASN A 212 -5.16 -4.02 -29.94
N SER A 213 -5.26 -3.85 -31.25
CA SER A 213 -4.35 -3.00 -32.04
C SER A 213 -4.41 -1.50 -31.70
N THR A 214 -5.44 -1.04 -30.98
CA THR A 214 -5.58 0.36 -30.52
C THR A 214 -4.88 0.63 -29.19
N LEU A 215 -4.54 -0.42 -28.44
CA LEU A 215 -3.92 -0.34 -27.13
C LEU A 215 -2.42 -0.66 -27.19
N GLN A 216 -1.72 -0.15 -26.20
CA GLN A 216 -0.35 -0.50 -25.83
C GLN A 216 -0.25 -0.70 -24.32
N PHE A 217 0.75 -1.46 -23.90
CA PHE A 217 1.07 -1.67 -22.50
C PHE A 217 2.53 -1.38 -22.22
N LYS A 218 2.84 -1.00 -20.98
CA LYS A 218 4.21 -0.79 -20.54
C LYS A 218 4.77 -2.12 -20.00
N GLY A 219 5.90 -2.56 -20.54
CA GLY A 219 6.61 -3.79 -20.16
C GLY A 219 7.55 -3.62 -18.97
N ASP A 220 8.46 -4.57 -18.76
CA ASP A 220 9.33 -4.71 -17.59
C ASP A 220 8.57 -4.60 -16.24
N THR A 221 7.50 -5.38 -16.10
CA THR A 221 6.63 -5.37 -14.91
C THR A 221 7.38 -5.80 -13.65
N SER A 222 7.26 -5.01 -12.59
CA SER A 222 7.93 -5.25 -11.30
C SER A 222 7.19 -6.25 -10.41
N SER A 223 7.84 -6.76 -9.37
CA SER A 223 7.22 -7.58 -8.32
C SER A 223 6.14 -6.83 -7.53
N ASP A 224 6.22 -5.49 -7.48
CA ASP A 224 5.21 -4.64 -6.82
C ASP A 224 3.83 -4.82 -7.46
N GLU A 225 3.77 -4.82 -8.79
CA GLU A 225 2.54 -5.00 -9.58
C GLU A 225 1.92 -6.36 -9.27
N ILE A 226 2.74 -7.41 -9.28
CA ILE A 226 2.30 -8.77 -8.95
C ILE A 226 1.76 -8.85 -7.53
N THR A 227 2.44 -8.21 -6.57
CA THR A 227 1.99 -8.17 -5.17
C THR A 227 0.65 -7.47 -5.03
N GLY A 228 0.44 -6.35 -5.72
CA GLY A 228 -0.84 -5.64 -5.74
C GLY A 228 -1.97 -6.47 -6.34
N HIS A 229 -1.73 -7.08 -7.51
CA HIS A 229 -2.68 -7.96 -8.18
C HIS A 229 -3.07 -9.15 -7.29
N GLU A 230 -2.08 -9.84 -6.74
CA GLU A 230 -2.29 -10.98 -5.83
C GLU A 230 -2.98 -10.55 -4.53
N PHE A 231 -2.77 -9.32 -4.04
CA PHE A 231 -3.46 -8.78 -2.86
C PHE A 231 -4.97 -8.63 -3.05
N VAL A 232 -5.39 -8.05 -4.18
CA VAL A 232 -6.79 -7.64 -4.35
C VAL A 232 -7.70 -8.76 -4.86
N TYR A 233 -7.20 -9.69 -5.67
CA TYR A 233 -8.04 -10.72 -6.27
C TYR A 233 -8.71 -11.68 -5.28
N PRO A 234 -8.04 -12.15 -4.20
CA PRO A 234 -8.70 -12.88 -3.12
C PRO A 234 -9.85 -12.09 -2.48
N LEU A 235 -9.65 -10.77 -2.27
CA LEU A 235 -10.68 -9.89 -1.71
C LEU A 235 -11.87 -9.71 -2.68
N VAL A 236 -11.61 -9.61 -3.99
CA VAL A 236 -12.67 -9.59 -5.01
C VAL A 236 -13.44 -10.90 -4.98
N HIS A 237 -12.72 -12.02 -4.98
CA HIS A 237 -13.32 -13.35 -4.93
C HIS A 237 -14.20 -13.50 -3.71
N ASP A 238 -13.73 -13.17 -2.50
CA ASP A 238 -14.43 -13.53 -1.27
C ASP A 238 -15.46 -12.49 -0.81
N LEU A 239 -15.18 -11.19 -0.99
CA LEU A 239 -15.98 -10.10 -0.41
C LEU A 239 -16.78 -9.30 -1.44
N LEU A 240 -16.28 -9.15 -2.68
CA LEU A 240 -16.98 -8.35 -3.70
C LEU A 240 -17.95 -9.19 -4.54
N ALA A 241 -17.52 -10.38 -4.95
CA ALA A 241 -18.28 -11.24 -5.86
C ALA A 241 -19.62 -11.69 -5.26
N GLY A 242 -20.69 -11.52 -6.03
CA GLY A 242 -22.05 -11.93 -5.68
C GLY A 242 -22.46 -13.29 -6.26
N ASN A 243 -21.69 -13.84 -7.20
CA ASN A 243 -21.99 -15.10 -7.88
C ASN A 243 -20.70 -15.84 -8.31
N ASP A 244 -20.85 -17.09 -8.74
CA ASP A 244 -19.72 -17.96 -9.10
C ASP A 244 -18.96 -17.49 -10.35
N ASP A 245 -19.62 -16.77 -11.27
CA ASP A 245 -18.96 -16.24 -12.47
C ASP A 245 -18.00 -15.10 -12.12
N GLU A 246 -18.45 -14.18 -11.27
CA GLU A 246 -17.62 -13.12 -10.69
C GLU A 246 -16.44 -13.69 -9.90
N ARG A 247 -16.67 -14.72 -9.06
CA ARG A 247 -15.60 -15.43 -8.34
C ARG A 247 -14.58 -16.04 -9.29
N ARG A 248 -15.06 -16.65 -10.38
CA ARG A 248 -14.19 -17.30 -11.37
C ARG A 248 -13.27 -16.31 -12.09
N ARG A 249 -13.73 -15.08 -12.35
CA ARG A 249 -12.91 -14.02 -12.98
C ARG A 249 -11.70 -13.69 -12.12
N ALA A 250 -11.90 -13.38 -10.84
CA ALA A 250 -10.81 -13.06 -9.93
C ALA A 250 -9.85 -14.25 -9.73
N TYR A 251 -10.41 -15.45 -9.55
CA TYR A 251 -9.61 -16.68 -9.42
C TYR A 251 -8.73 -16.95 -10.65
N ALA A 252 -9.26 -16.73 -11.86
CA ALA A 252 -8.51 -16.96 -13.09
C ALA A 252 -7.26 -16.07 -13.17
N LEU A 253 -7.30 -14.85 -12.64
CA LEU A 253 -6.16 -13.94 -12.64
C LEU A 253 -5.05 -14.42 -11.70
N VAL A 254 -5.39 -14.78 -10.45
CA VAL A 254 -4.47 -15.41 -9.48
C VAL A 254 -3.83 -16.65 -10.09
N LEU A 255 -4.65 -17.56 -10.62
CA LEU A 255 -4.17 -18.81 -11.20
C LEU A 255 -3.21 -18.56 -12.37
N ASN A 256 -3.53 -17.63 -13.27
CA ASN A 256 -2.71 -17.38 -14.46
C ASN A 256 -1.36 -16.77 -14.09
N ILE A 257 -1.33 -15.77 -13.20
CA ILE A 257 -0.09 -15.11 -12.75
C ILE A 257 0.81 -16.12 -12.04
N THR A 258 0.28 -16.81 -11.03
CA THR A 258 1.08 -17.76 -10.24
C THR A 258 1.53 -18.97 -11.07
N THR A 259 0.69 -19.45 -12.00
CA THR A 259 1.11 -20.50 -12.95
C THR A 259 2.25 -20.01 -13.83
N HIS A 260 2.18 -18.79 -14.35
CA HIS A 260 3.25 -18.23 -15.18
C HIS A 260 4.57 -18.25 -14.43
N ILE A 261 4.61 -17.72 -13.21
CA ILE A 261 5.82 -17.70 -12.38
C ILE A 261 6.35 -19.12 -12.11
N LEU A 262 5.48 -20.05 -11.72
CA LEU A 262 5.85 -21.44 -11.43
C LEU A 262 6.44 -22.14 -12.66
N THR A 263 5.86 -21.93 -13.85
CA THR A 263 6.32 -22.57 -15.10
C THR A 263 7.56 -21.93 -15.71
N HIS A 264 7.95 -20.74 -15.25
CA HIS A 264 9.14 -20.03 -15.69
C HIS A 264 10.23 -20.01 -14.61
N ASP A 265 10.38 -21.12 -13.88
CA ASP A 265 11.42 -21.30 -12.87
C ASP A 265 11.46 -20.16 -11.83
N TRP A 266 10.27 -19.77 -11.36
CA TRP A 266 10.07 -18.72 -10.36
C TRP A 266 10.44 -17.30 -10.84
N TYR A 267 10.35 -17.05 -12.14
CA TYR A 267 10.53 -15.71 -12.72
C TYR A 267 9.24 -15.18 -13.35
N LEU A 268 9.05 -13.86 -13.29
CA LEU A 268 8.11 -13.18 -14.18
C LEU A 268 8.81 -12.93 -15.53
N VAL A 269 8.49 -13.74 -16.53
CA VAL A 269 9.02 -13.58 -17.89
C VAL A 269 8.10 -12.69 -18.73
N GLY A 270 8.67 -11.62 -19.29
CA GLY A 270 7.93 -10.59 -20.03
C GLY A 270 8.18 -10.59 -21.54
N GLU A 271 7.94 -9.45 -22.17
CA GLU A 271 7.94 -9.20 -23.62
C GLU A 271 9.23 -9.59 -24.35
N ASN A 272 10.37 -9.56 -23.66
CA ASN A 272 11.68 -9.86 -24.25
C ASN A 272 12.06 -11.34 -24.12
N HIS A 273 11.14 -12.19 -23.64
CA HIS A 273 11.37 -13.60 -23.32
C HIS A 273 12.47 -13.85 -22.28
N THR A 274 12.80 -12.81 -21.51
CA THR A 274 13.67 -12.85 -20.34
C THR A 274 12.86 -12.51 -19.09
N HIS A 275 13.39 -12.84 -17.91
CA HIS A 275 12.79 -12.34 -16.67
C HIS A 275 12.84 -10.81 -16.65
N THR A 276 11.84 -10.21 -16.00
CA THR A 276 11.81 -8.77 -15.71
C THR A 276 12.89 -8.39 -14.70
N THR A 277 13.17 -7.09 -14.58
CA THR A 277 14.18 -6.57 -13.67
C THR A 277 13.94 -6.99 -12.21
N TRP A 278 12.68 -6.95 -11.76
CA TRP A 278 12.32 -7.16 -10.34
C TRP A 278 11.41 -8.36 -10.06
N GLY A 279 10.80 -8.97 -11.09
CA GLY A 279 9.96 -10.16 -10.94
C GLY A 279 10.79 -11.45 -10.80
N ILE A 280 11.51 -11.56 -9.70
CA ILE A 280 12.47 -12.64 -9.42
C ILE A 280 12.07 -13.33 -8.12
N TRP A 281 11.79 -14.63 -8.17
CA TRP A 281 11.54 -15.48 -6.99
C TRP A 281 12.37 -16.76 -6.99
N ASN A 282 13.33 -16.86 -7.90
CA ASN A 282 14.16 -18.04 -8.08
C ASN A 282 15.12 -18.26 -6.91
N PRO A 283 15.17 -19.48 -6.34
CA PRO A 283 15.96 -19.75 -5.14
C PRO A 283 17.46 -19.70 -5.38
N ILE A 284 17.94 -20.02 -6.59
CA ILE A 284 19.36 -19.94 -6.90
C ILE A 284 19.79 -18.47 -6.90
N GLN A 285 19.02 -17.61 -7.55
CA GLN A 285 19.34 -16.18 -7.63
C GLN A 285 19.20 -15.49 -6.26
N ILE A 286 18.08 -15.69 -5.57
CA ILE A 286 17.81 -14.99 -4.30
C ILE A 286 18.73 -15.43 -3.16
N ASN A 287 19.04 -16.73 -3.06
CA ASN A 287 19.84 -17.23 -1.93
C ASN A 287 21.34 -17.13 -2.16
N ASN A 288 21.80 -17.23 -3.42
CA ASN A 288 23.24 -17.32 -3.71
C ASN A 288 23.86 -16.04 -4.26
N ASP A 289 23.07 -15.05 -4.69
CA ASP A 289 23.58 -13.74 -5.09
C ASP A 289 23.39 -12.71 -3.97
N SER A 290 24.50 -12.10 -3.54
CA SER A 290 24.50 -11.07 -2.49
C SER A 290 23.77 -9.79 -2.91
N TYR A 291 23.58 -9.56 -4.22
CA TYR A 291 22.82 -8.41 -4.71
C TYR A 291 21.38 -8.40 -4.20
N TYR A 292 20.75 -9.58 -4.08
CA TYR A 292 19.36 -9.75 -3.61
C TYR A 292 19.27 -10.01 -2.11
N GLN A 293 20.33 -9.75 -1.33
CA GLN A 293 20.30 -10.04 0.11
C GLN A 293 19.21 -9.24 0.84
N GLU A 294 18.98 -7.99 0.45
CA GLU A 294 18.01 -7.10 1.12
C GLU A 294 16.57 -7.53 0.83
N SER A 295 16.29 -7.89 -0.43
CA SER A 295 14.96 -8.32 -0.89
C SER A 295 14.69 -9.82 -0.69
N ARG A 296 15.68 -10.63 -0.32
CA ARG A 296 15.54 -12.09 -0.12
C ARG A 296 14.35 -12.47 0.75
N GLY A 297 14.20 -11.79 1.88
CA GLY A 297 13.13 -12.04 2.83
C GLY A 297 11.76 -11.69 2.24
N LEU A 298 11.65 -10.53 1.58
CA LEU A 298 10.45 -10.09 0.89
C LEU A 298 10.05 -11.04 -0.25
N ASN A 299 10.98 -11.34 -1.16
CA ASN A 299 10.69 -12.19 -2.32
C ASN A 299 10.28 -13.60 -1.86
N SER A 300 10.92 -14.14 -0.82
CA SER A 300 10.49 -15.42 -0.22
C SER A 300 9.07 -15.34 0.32
N LEU A 301 8.70 -14.26 1.01
CA LEU A 301 7.34 -14.04 1.51
C LEU A 301 6.32 -13.94 0.38
N GLN A 302 6.61 -13.16 -0.65
CA GLN A 302 5.74 -12.96 -1.81
C GLN A 302 5.40 -14.29 -2.50
N ILE A 303 6.40 -15.07 -2.91
CA ILE A 303 6.12 -16.29 -3.67
C ILE A 303 5.40 -17.33 -2.82
N LEU A 304 5.70 -17.42 -1.53
CA LEU A 304 4.94 -18.30 -0.63
C LEU A 304 3.48 -17.83 -0.54
N ALA A 305 3.22 -16.53 -0.38
CA ALA A 305 1.87 -15.98 -0.38
C ALA A 305 1.13 -16.34 -1.68
N PHE A 306 1.75 -16.16 -2.85
CA PHE A 306 1.14 -16.45 -4.15
C PHE A 306 0.79 -17.93 -4.31
N LEU A 307 1.70 -18.83 -3.93
CA LEU A 307 1.51 -20.28 -4.01
C LEU A 307 0.42 -20.78 -3.07
N PHE A 308 0.44 -20.36 -1.80
CA PHE A 308 -0.60 -20.73 -0.84
C PHE A 308 -1.97 -20.18 -1.25
N GLN A 309 -2.02 -18.94 -1.73
CA GLN A 309 -3.26 -18.30 -2.17
C GLN A 309 -3.86 -19.00 -3.38
N THR A 310 -3.04 -19.35 -4.37
CA THR A 310 -3.46 -20.11 -5.54
C THR A 310 -3.91 -21.53 -5.15
N TYR A 311 -3.18 -22.20 -4.27
CA TYR A 311 -3.58 -23.50 -3.73
C TYR A 311 -4.93 -23.45 -3.02
N ALA A 312 -5.17 -22.43 -2.20
CA ALA A 312 -6.39 -22.27 -1.41
C ALA A 312 -7.67 -22.29 -2.26
N TYR A 313 -7.61 -21.73 -3.48
CA TYR A 313 -8.74 -21.69 -4.40
C TYR A 313 -8.76 -22.82 -5.44
N SER A 314 -7.59 -23.28 -5.88
CA SER A 314 -7.46 -24.29 -6.94
C SER A 314 -7.54 -25.72 -6.44
N GLY A 315 -6.98 -25.99 -5.26
CA GLY A 315 -6.67 -27.34 -4.79
C GLY A 315 -5.67 -28.10 -5.66
N ASP A 316 -4.94 -27.41 -6.53
CA ASP A 316 -3.92 -28.00 -7.40
C ASP A 316 -2.63 -28.19 -6.60
N GLU A 317 -2.28 -29.45 -6.35
CA GLU A 317 -1.15 -29.83 -5.50
C GLU A 317 0.20 -29.29 -6.01
N ARG A 318 0.33 -28.92 -7.30
CA ARG A 318 1.58 -28.35 -7.84
C ARG A 318 2.00 -27.07 -7.10
N PHE A 319 1.06 -26.26 -6.64
CA PHE A 319 1.38 -25.04 -5.90
C PHE A 319 1.83 -25.33 -4.47
N LEU A 320 1.22 -26.31 -3.81
CA LEU A 320 1.64 -26.74 -2.47
C LEU A 320 2.99 -27.48 -2.52
N ASP A 321 3.20 -28.29 -3.55
CA ASP A 321 4.48 -28.94 -3.84
C ASP A 321 5.58 -27.90 -4.07
N GLY A 322 5.28 -26.84 -4.83
CA GLY A 322 6.17 -25.70 -5.05
C GLY A 322 6.54 -24.98 -3.75
N ALA A 323 5.55 -24.69 -2.90
CA ALA A 323 5.79 -24.05 -1.61
C ALA A 323 6.65 -24.94 -0.70
N GLN A 324 6.34 -26.24 -0.64
CA GLN A 324 7.10 -27.21 0.13
C GLN A 324 8.54 -27.33 -0.37
N LEU A 325 8.77 -27.33 -1.69
CA LEU A 325 10.10 -27.34 -2.28
C LEU A 325 10.92 -26.12 -1.85
N LEU A 326 10.34 -24.92 -1.97
CA LEU A 326 11.01 -23.66 -1.60
C LEU A 326 11.34 -23.60 -0.10
N ILE A 327 10.45 -24.11 0.75
CA ILE A 327 10.66 -24.21 2.20
C ILE A 327 11.75 -25.25 2.51
N GLU A 328 11.54 -26.51 2.15
CA GLU A 328 12.37 -27.62 2.64
C GLU A 328 13.74 -27.69 1.96
N SER A 329 13.83 -27.34 0.66
CA SER A 329 15.07 -27.46 -0.10
C SER A 329 15.85 -26.16 -0.19
N TYR A 330 15.18 -25.01 -0.07
CA TYR A 330 15.80 -23.70 -0.25
C TYR A 330 15.66 -22.76 0.94
N GLY A 331 15.03 -23.18 2.04
CA GLY A 331 14.98 -22.43 3.30
C GLY A 331 14.18 -21.14 3.23
N TYR A 332 13.12 -21.09 2.42
CA TYR A 332 12.31 -19.87 2.25
C TYR A 332 11.54 -19.49 3.52
N ASP A 333 11.26 -20.44 4.40
CA ASP A 333 10.77 -20.20 5.76
C ASP A 333 11.81 -19.45 6.60
N VAL A 334 13.07 -19.90 6.60
CA VAL A 334 14.18 -19.24 7.32
C VAL A 334 14.42 -17.83 6.81
N ASN A 335 14.31 -17.61 5.49
CA ASN A 335 14.40 -16.27 4.90
C ASN A 335 13.38 -15.29 5.49
N LEU A 336 12.21 -15.77 5.96
CA LEU A 336 11.20 -14.90 6.57
C LEU A 336 11.63 -14.31 7.90
N ILE A 337 12.56 -14.93 8.64
CA ILE A 337 13.07 -14.36 9.91
C ILE A 337 13.65 -12.97 9.67
N ASN A 338 14.37 -12.79 8.56
CA ASN A 338 14.95 -11.52 8.15
C ASN A 338 14.15 -10.93 6.99
N GLN A 339 12.81 -10.98 7.07
CA GLN A 339 11.93 -10.40 6.05
C GLN A 339 12.31 -8.94 5.80
N LYS A 340 12.31 -8.11 6.85
CA LYS A 340 12.91 -6.79 6.82
C LYS A 340 14.36 -6.90 7.28
N MET A 341 15.30 -6.59 6.38
CA MET A 341 16.69 -6.45 6.78
C MET A 341 16.90 -5.14 7.54
N ILE A 342 17.22 -5.24 8.81
CA ILE A 342 17.43 -4.08 9.67
C ILE A 342 18.86 -3.57 9.49
N ALA A 343 19.10 -2.83 8.41
CA ALA A 343 20.37 -2.14 8.16
C ALA A 343 20.22 -0.63 8.35
N THR A 344 21.29 0.04 8.77
CA THR A 344 21.27 1.51 8.98
C THR A 344 21.03 2.29 7.68
N CYS A 345 21.40 1.68 6.54
CA CYS A 345 21.30 2.27 5.22
C CYS A 345 20.13 1.69 4.41
N ASP A 346 19.34 0.78 5.01
CA ASP A 346 18.10 0.33 4.39
C ASP A 346 17.14 1.52 4.33
N GLY A 347 16.79 1.89 3.10
CA GLY A 347 15.91 3.01 2.78
C GLY A 347 14.82 2.59 1.79
N ASP A 348 14.62 1.29 1.56
CA ASP A 348 13.57 0.82 0.67
C ASP A 348 12.25 0.70 1.45
N PHE A 349 11.41 1.72 1.31
CA PHE A 349 10.09 1.74 1.93
C PHE A 349 9.04 0.99 1.09
N SER A 350 9.27 0.75 -0.20
CA SER A 350 8.42 -0.09 -1.05
C SER A 350 8.38 -1.51 -0.53
N ASP A 351 9.53 -2.07 -0.18
CA ASP A 351 9.63 -3.44 0.33
C ASP A 351 8.76 -3.66 1.58
N ASP A 352 8.64 -2.64 2.44
CA ASP A 352 7.76 -2.69 3.61
C ASP A 352 6.27 -2.73 3.22
N GLU A 353 5.85 -1.92 2.24
CA GLU A 353 4.47 -1.95 1.73
C GLU A 353 4.13 -3.33 1.16
N LEU A 354 5.00 -3.86 0.30
CA LEU A 354 4.83 -5.15 -0.33
C LEU A 354 4.81 -6.31 0.68
N ALA A 355 5.67 -6.27 1.68
CA ALA A 355 5.73 -7.28 2.73
C ALA A 355 4.41 -7.39 3.48
N TYR A 356 3.81 -6.27 3.87
CA TYR A 356 2.56 -6.28 4.61
C TYR A 356 1.37 -6.74 3.75
N LEU A 357 1.34 -6.39 2.45
CA LEU A 357 0.38 -6.97 1.51
C LEU A 357 0.54 -8.50 1.40
N ALA A 358 1.78 -8.98 1.33
CA ALA A 358 2.07 -10.42 1.25
C ALA A 358 1.74 -11.17 2.55
N TYR A 359 2.04 -10.60 3.73
CA TYR A 359 1.62 -11.16 5.03
C TYR A 359 0.10 -11.27 5.13
N PHE A 360 -0.62 -10.24 4.68
CA PHE A 360 -2.08 -10.27 4.65
C PHE A 360 -2.59 -11.46 3.82
N ASN A 361 -2.08 -11.61 2.60
CA ASN A 361 -2.46 -12.68 1.70
C ASN A 361 -2.10 -14.06 2.22
N LEU A 362 -0.93 -14.23 2.80
CA LEU A 362 -0.49 -15.52 3.32
C LEU A 362 -1.43 -16.00 4.44
N VAL A 363 -1.78 -15.12 5.37
CA VAL A 363 -2.73 -15.44 6.45
C VAL A 363 -4.15 -15.63 5.91
N HIS A 364 -4.55 -14.86 4.89
CA HIS A 364 -5.81 -15.07 4.19
C HIS A 364 -5.89 -16.45 3.53
N ALA A 365 -4.83 -16.89 2.85
CA ALA A 365 -4.74 -18.20 2.25
C ALA A 365 -4.85 -19.32 3.29
N PHE A 366 -4.19 -19.18 4.45
CA PHE A 366 -4.29 -20.15 5.55
C PHE A 366 -5.73 -20.28 6.05
N TYR A 367 -6.42 -19.15 6.25
CA TYR A 367 -7.84 -19.15 6.62
C TYR A 367 -8.67 -19.89 5.56
N THR A 368 -8.52 -19.51 4.29
CA THR A 368 -9.28 -20.08 3.17
C THR A 368 -9.07 -21.59 3.04
N ILE A 369 -7.84 -22.08 3.19
CA ILE A 369 -7.53 -23.52 3.20
C ILE A 369 -8.27 -24.22 4.35
N SER A 370 -8.18 -23.68 5.56
CA SER A 370 -8.81 -24.27 6.75
C SER A 370 -10.34 -24.36 6.60
N SER A 371 -10.97 -23.30 6.08
CA SER A 371 -12.43 -23.21 5.91
C SER A 371 -12.96 -23.80 4.60
N SER A 372 -12.08 -24.18 3.66
CA SER A 372 -12.49 -24.58 2.30
C SER A 372 -13.44 -25.79 2.30
N THR A 373 -14.55 -25.73 1.57
CA THR A 373 -15.40 -26.91 1.33
C THR A 373 -14.97 -27.70 0.09
N LYS A 374 -14.06 -27.16 -0.71
CA LYS A 374 -13.57 -27.74 -1.96
C LYS A 374 -12.37 -28.68 -1.75
N LEU A 375 -11.51 -28.36 -0.77
CA LEU A 375 -10.35 -29.18 -0.44
C LEU A 375 -10.77 -30.42 0.35
N SER A 376 -10.22 -31.59 -0.01
CA SER A 376 -10.42 -32.82 0.75
C SER A 376 -9.78 -32.74 2.15
N SER A 377 -10.20 -33.62 3.08
CA SER A 377 -9.60 -33.69 4.42
C SER A 377 -8.10 -33.97 4.37
N THR A 378 -7.64 -34.79 3.43
CA THR A 378 -6.22 -35.09 3.22
C THR A 378 -5.44 -33.85 2.79
N GLN A 379 -5.97 -33.10 1.81
CA GLN A 379 -5.37 -31.87 1.30
C GLN A 379 -5.22 -30.81 2.39
N LYS A 380 -6.29 -30.57 3.16
CA LYS A 380 -6.24 -29.68 4.31
C LYS A 380 -5.24 -30.11 5.36
N THR A 381 -5.19 -31.39 5.68
CA THR A 381 -4.25 -31.92 6.68
C THR A 381 -2.81 -31.74 6.22
N ARG A 382 -2.52 -31.98 4.94
CA ARG A 382 -1.20 -31.76 4.35
C ARG A 382 -0.80 -30.28 4.41
N ALA A 383 -1.65 -29.40 3.91
CA ALA A 383 -1.37 -27.96 3.94
C ALA A 383 -1.19 -27.44 5.37
N GLN A 384 -2.00 -27.90 6.32
CA GLN A 384 -1.88 -27.50 7.72
C GLN A 384 -0.54 -27.87 8.34
N LEU A 385 0.09 -28.99 7.95
CA LEU A 385 1.42 -29.34 8.46
C LEU A 385 2.47 -28.32 8.01
N ILE A 386 2.45 -27.94 6.75
CA ILE A 386 3.38 -26.95 6.20
C ILE A 386 3.11 -25.57 6.82
N ILE A 387 1.84 -25.20 6.99
CA ILE A 387 1.42 -23.94 7.63
C ILE A 387 1.91 -23.88 9.09
N ASP A 388 1.73 -24.96 9.86
CA ASP A 388 2.14 -25.02 11.27
C ASP A 388 3.65 -24.76 11.43
N ASP A 389 4.48 -25.28 10.51
CA ASP A 389 5.94 -25.08 10.52
C ASP A 389 6.34 -23.69 10.04
N LEU A 390 5.79 -23.24 8.90
CA LEU A 390 6.06 -21.91 8.33
C LEU A 390 5.69 -20.77 9.29
N TRP A 391 4.61 -20.96 10.04
CA TRP A 391 4.08 -19.97 10.96
C TRP A 391 5.08 -19.51 12.03
N GLU A 392 5.93 -20.41 12.55
CA GLU A 392 6.91 -20.06 13.58
C GLU A 392 7.95 -19.06 13.05
N PHE A 393 8.42 -19.25 11.82
CA PHE A 393 9.36 -18.34 11.16
C PHE A 393 8.69 -17.03 10.76
N MET A 394 7.48 -17.12 10.20
CA MET A 394 6.70 -15.97 9.77
C MET A 394 6.40 -15.02 10.93
N LYS A 395 6.06 -15.55 12.12
CA LYS A 395 5.85 -14.76 13.34
C LYS A 395 7.08 -13.94 13.69
N VAL A 396 8.25 -14.58 13.74
CA VAL A 396 9.51 -13.89 14.08
C VAL A 396 9.80 -12.76 13.09
N GLY A 397 9.68 -13.04 11.79
CA GLY A 397 9.84 -12.04 10.74
C GLY A 397 8.89 -10.85 10.87
N LEU A 398 7.61 -11.12 11.10
CA LEU A 398 6.59 -10.10 11.25
C LEU A 398 6.83 -9.23 12.50
N ASP A 399 7.17 -9.84 13.63
CA ASP A 399 7.52 -9.12 14.87
C ASP A 399 8.75 -8.23 14.68
N LEU A 400 9.84 -8.77 14.11
CA LEU A 400 11.06 -8.01 13.86
C LEU A 400 10.83 -6.83 12.92
N SER A 401 10.05 -7.03 11.85
CA SER A 401 9.68 -5.97 10.92
C SER A 401 8.82 -4.91 11.61
N HIS A 402 7.87 -5.33 12.46
CA HIS A 402 6.96 -4.41 13.14
C HIS A 402 7.62 -3.60 14.26
N ILE A 403 8.73 -4.04 14.85
CA ILE A 403 9.54 -3.22 15.80
C ILE A 403 9.85 -1.84 15.21
N TYR A 404 10.16 -1.79 13.91
CA TYR A 404 10.46 -0.55 13.19
C TYR A 404 9.19 0.12 12.67
N LYS A 405 8.28 -0.63 12.04
CA LYS A 405 7.08 -0.03 11.43
C LYS A 405 6.11 0.57 12.44
N GLN A 406 6.06 0.07 13.69
CA GLN A 406 5.26 0.72 14.74
C GLN A 406 5.69 2.17 15.00
N MET A 407 6.98 2.51 14.77
CA MET A 407 7.51 3.85 15.04
C MET A 407 6.92 4.90 14.08
N GLU A 408 6.44 4.45 12.92
CA GLU A 408 5.75 5.28 11.94
C GLU A 408 4.28 5.51 12.30
N LYS A 409 3.73 4.75 13.26
CA LYS A 409 2.32 4.84 13.68
C LYS A 409 1.34 4.65 12.51
N SER A 410 1.79 4.00 11.44
CA SER A 410 1.03 3.87 10.19
C SER A 410 -0.22 3.02 10.43
N PRO A 411 -1.42 3.55 10.15
CA PRO A 411 -2.65 2.77 10.30
C PRO A 411 -2.66 1.55 9.36
N PHE A 412 -2.03 1.65 8.17
CA PHE A 412 -1.92 0.56 7.20
C PHE A 412 -1.15 -0.63 7.75
N TYR A 413 0.09 -0.40 8.21
CA TYR A 413 0.92 -1.46 8.79
C TYR A 413 0.29 -2.01 10.07
N ASN A 414 -0.27 -1.15 10.91
CA ASN A 414 -0.87 -1.53 12.18
C ASN A 414 -2.10 -2.45 12.01
N PHE A 415 -3.02 -2.14 11.09
CA PHE A 415 -4.20 -3.00 10.91
C PHE A 415 -3.83 -4.36 10.30
N ILE A 416 -2.87 -4.37 9.36
CA ILE A 416 -2.39 -5.62 8.75
C ILE A 416 -1.65 -6.45 9.79
N TYR A 417 -0.81 -5.85 10.63
CA TYR A 417 -0.15 -6.55 11.73
C TYR A 417 -1.20 -7.21 12.64
N CYS A 418 -2.23 -6.47 13.05
CA CYS A 418 -3.33 -7.00 13.87
C CYS A 418 -4.10 -8.15 13.20
N TYR A 419 -4.31 -8.06 11.89
CA TYR A 419 -4.88 -9.13 11.08
C TYR A 419 -3.96 -10.35 11.05
N ALA A 420 -2.70 -10.18 10.64
CA ALA A 420 -1.76 -11.27 10.41
C ALA A 420 -1.32 -11.96 11.72
N SER A 421 -1.30 -11.22 12.83
CA SER A 421 -0.99 -11.75 14.17
C SER A 421 -2.13 -12.53 14.83
N GLY A 422 -3.31 -12.61 14.21
CA GLY A 422 -4.46 -13.31 14.81
C GLY A 422 -5.10 -12.60 16.00
N GLN A 423 -4.79 -11.33 16.21
CA GLN A 423 -5.29 -10.57 17.38
C GLN A 423 -6.71 -10.05 17.18
N ILE A 424 -7.24 -10.09 15.95
CA ILE A 424 -8.62 -9.73 15.63
C ILE A 424 -9.51 -10.97 15.50
N ASN A 425 -10.83 -10.78 15.59
CA ASN A 425 -11.80 -11.89 15.60
C ASN A 425 -11.75 -12.75 14.34
N GLN A 426 -11.50 -12.14 13.18
CA GLN A 426 -11.49 -12.78 11.87
C GLN A 426 -10.36 -13.83 11.76
N THR A 427 -9.20 -13.57 12.37
CA THR A 427 -8.00 -14.41 12.23
C THR A 427 -7.61 -15.15 13.51
N ARG A 428 -8.27 -14.91 14.65
CA ARG A 428 -7.99 -15.55 15.95
C ARG A 428 -7.91 -17.08 15.92
N ASN A 429 -8.66 -17.71 15.03
CA ASN A 429 -8.72 -19.17 14.92
C ASN A 429 -7.84 -19.74 13.80
N VAL A 430 -7.34 -18.90 12.88
CA VAL A 430 -6.50 -19.33 11.73
C VAL A 430 -5.23 -20.01 12.22
N LEU A 431 -4.75 -19.59 13.38
CA LEU A 431 -3.38 -19.86 13.84
C LEU A 431 -3.33 -20.87 14.98
N LYS A 432 -4.47 -21.44 15.41
CA LYS A 432 -4.44 -22.45 16.48
C LYS A 432 -3.65 -23.68 16.04
N LYS A 433 -2.59 -24.04 16.77
CA LYS A 433 -1.80 -25.25 16.51
C LYS A 433 -2.69 -26.49 16.54
N ARG A 434 -2.35 -27.51 15.74
CA ARG A 434 -3.07 -28.79 15.67
C ARG A 434 -3.28 -29.48 17.03
N ASN A 435 -2.38 -29.27 17.98
CA ASN A 435 -2.45 -29.84 19.33
C ASN A 435 -3.31 -29.02 20.32
N GLY A 436 -3.99 -27.96 19.87
CA GLY A 436 -4.82 -27.09 20.70
C GLY A 436 -4.03 -26.08 21.53
N SER A 437 -2.69 -26.04 21.41
CA SER A 437 -1.87 -25.04 22.08
C SER A 437 -2.12 -23.66 21.48
N LYS A 438 -2.14 -22.63 22.33
CA LYS A 438 -2.11 -21.26 21.84
C LYS A 438 -0.78 -21.02 21.12
N VAL A 439 -0.82 -20.30 20.00
CA VAL A 439 0.36 -19.65 19.45
C VAL A 439 0.95 -18.73 20.51
N GLN A 440 2.28 -18.62 20.54
CA GLN A 440 2.95 -17.59 21.33
C GLN A 440 2.31 -16.21 21.11
N SER A 441 2.23 -15.41 22.17
CA SER A 441 1.81 -14.02 22.03
C SER A 441 2.77 -13.28 21.10
N PHE A 442 2.19 -12.40 20.28
CA PHE A 442 2.87 -11.36 19.54
C PHE A 442 3.26 -10.21 20.47
N ASP A 443 4.28 -9.45 20.11
CA ASP A 443 4.88 -8.44 21.00
C ASP A 443 4.08 -7.14 21.09
N PHE A 444 3.19 -6.88 20.13
CA PHE A 444 2.45 -5.61 20.03
C PHE A 444 0.95 -5.77 20.32
N ASP A 445 0.39 -4.84 21.09
CA ASP A 445 -1.04 -4.78 21.44
C ASP A 445 -1.84 -3.97 20.41
N CYS A 446 -2.88 -4.61 19.85
CA CYS A 446 -3.71 -4.00 18.82
C CYS A 446 -4.52 -2.79 19.29
N ASN A 447 -4.81 -2.63 20.58
CA ASN A 447 -5.46 -1.40 21.06
C ASN A 447 -4.50 -0.20 20.96
N SER A 448 -3.25 -0.39 21.38
CA SER A 448 -2.19 0.62 21.21
C SER A 448 -1.97 0.97 19.74
N LEU A 449 -1.81 -0.04 18.88
CA LEU A 449 -1.60 0.16 17.45
C LEU A 449 -2.79 0.87 16.77
N SER A 450 -4.02 0.58 17.21
CA SER A 450 -5.23 1.26 16.71
C SER A 450 -5.26 2.74 17.14
N ASN A 451 -4.84 3.06 18.37
CA ASN A 451 -4.73 4.45 18.83
C ASN A 451 -3.69 5.24 18.02
N ASP A 452 -2.56 4.62 17.70
CA ASP A 452 -1.54 5.20 16.83
C ASP A 452 -2.08 5.48 15.42
N GLY A 453 -2.80 4.53 14.83
CA GLY A 453 -3.45 4.69 13.54
C GLY A 453 -4.53 5.79 13.54
N ILE A 454 -5.33 5.89 14.61
CA ILE A 454 -6.30 6.97 14.80
C ILE A 454 -5.61 8.33 14.88
N TRP A 455 -4.54 8.43 15.67
CA TRP A 455 -3.75 9.67 15.77
C TRP A 455 -3.20 10.06 14.39
N TYR A 456 -2.62 9.11 13.65
CA TYR A 456 -2.08 9.36 12.33
C TYR A 456 -3.15 9.88 11.37
N MET A 457 -4.30 9.21 11.30
CA MET A 457 -5.41 9.62 10.44
C MET A 457 -6.02 10.97 10.87
N GLN A 458 -6.04 11.30 12.16
CA GLN A 458 -6.44 12.64 12.62
C GLN A 458 -5.48 13.72 12.12
N ARG A 459 -4.18 13.43 12.11
CA ARG A 459 -3.10 14.32 11.66
C ARG A 459 -2.91 14.30 10.14
N TRP A 460 -3.55 13.41 9.38
CA TRP A 460 -3.44 13.40 7.91
C TRP A 460 -3.92 14.74 7.29
N PRO A 461 -3.23 15.35 6.33
CA PRO A 461 -3.70 16.63 5.77
C PRO A 461 -4.93 16.44 4.85
N LEU A 462 -5.86 17.41 4.83
CA LEU A 462 -7.01 17.35 3.89
C LEU A 462 -6.60 17.63 2.44
N GLU A 463 -5.63 18.51 2.23
CA GLU A 463 -5.04 18.80 0.93
C GLU A 463 -3.86 17.87 0.68
N LEU A 464 -3.88 17.20 -0.47
CA LEU A 464 -2.90 16.15 -0.83
C LEU A 464 -1.81 16.64 -1.76
N ILE A 465 -1.71 17.95 -2.01
CA ILE A 465 -0.55 18.53 -2.71
C ILE A 465 0.70 18.17 -1.93
N ASN A 466 1.72 17.71 -2.64
CA ASN A 466 3.03 17.39 -2.10
C ASN A 466 3.84 18.67 -1.86
N TRP A 467 3.39 19.50 -0.91
CA TRP A 467 4.02 20.77 -0.59
C TRP A 467 5.43 20.57 -0.04
N GLN A 468 6.38 21.34 -0.60
CA GLN A 468 7.75 21.36 -0.12
C GLN A 468 7.82 21.77 1.36
N GLN A 469 8.44 20.92 2.16
CA GLN A 469 8.66 21.12 3.59
C GLN A 469 10.09 21.56 3.88
N PHE A 470 10.25 22.25 5.01
CA PHE A 470 11.53 22.78 5.45
C PHE A 470 11.63 22.61 6.97
N ASN A 471 11.91 21.38 7.39
CA ASN A 471 11.95 21.01 8.80
C ASN A 471 13.38 20.84 9.31
N SER A 472 14.41 20.73 8.47
CA SER A 472 15.74 20.36 8.94
C SER A 472 16.47 21.40 9.81
N ASP A 473 15.98 22.63 9.86
CA ASP A 473 16.45 23.68 10.78
C ASP A 473 15.71 23.69 12.12
N ARG A 474 14.73 22.79 12.31
CA ARG A 474 13.98 22.66 13.56
C ARG A 474 14.89 22.11 14.65
N LEU A 475 14.98 22.85 15.76
CA LEU A 475 15.81 22.48 16.91
C LEU A 475 15.26 21.26 17.69
N ASP A 476 13.98 20.94 17.53
CA ASP A 476 13.34 19.78 18.13
C ASP A 476 13.58 18.48 17.33
N ILE A 477 14.14 18.57 16.13
CA ILE A 477 14.40 17.39 15.29
C ILE A 477 15.83 16.91 15.48
N GLN A 478 15.95 15.64 15.84
CA GLN A 478 17.23 14.94 15.82
C GLN A 478 17.42 14.22 14.48
N ILE A 479 18.47 14.60 13.74
CA ILE A 479 18.84 13.97 12.48
C ILE A 479 19.52 12.63 12.74
N ASN A 480 19.08 11.59 12.01
CA ASN A 480 19.75 10.31 11.94
C ASN A 480 20.95 10.43 10.98
N VAL A 481 22.07 10.92 11.50
CA VAL A 481 23.28 11.20 10.71
C VAL A 481 23.78 9.96 9.96
N PRO A 482 23.88 8.75 10.56
CA PRO A 482 24.29 7.56 9.83
C PRO A 482 23.38 7.23 8.64
N ALA A 483 22.06 7.13 8.84
CA ALA A 483 21.12 6.81 7.77
C ALA A 483 21.06 7.90 6.69
N THR A 484 21.18 9.17 7.09
CA THR A 484 21.30 10.31 6.15
C THR A 484 22.55 10.22 5.27
N ALA A 485 23.66 9.73 5.82
CA ALA A 485 24.94 9.70 5.12
C ALA A 485 25.07 8.56 4.11
N CYS A 486 24.31 7.47 4.27
CA CYS A 486 24.43 6.28 3.44
C CYS A 486 23.17 5.90 2.66
N ASN A 487 22.07 6.64 2.78
CA ASN A 487 20.93 6.42 1.90
C ASN A 487 21.25 6.83 0.46
N THR A 488 20.60 6.17 -0.48
CA THR A 488 20.78 6.34 -1.93
C THR A 488 19.96 7.52 -2.50
N HIS A 489 18.99 8.02 -1.73
CA HIS A 489 18.02 9.03 -2.15
C HIS A 489 18.40 10.48 -1.78
N GLN A 490 19.55 10.67 -1.11
CA GLN A 490 20.04 11.97 -0.59
C GLN A 490 19.05 12.66 0.37
N GLU A 491 18.23 11.86 1.05
CA GLU A 491 17.21 12.31 2.00
C GLU A 491 17.85 12.72 3.33
N ARG A 492 17.23 13.67 4.03
CA ARG A 492 17.67 14.09 5.37
C ARG A 492 16.76 13.48 6.42
N LEU A 493 17.19 12.34 6.95
CA LEU A 493 16.34 11.49 7.78
C LEU A 493 16.38 11.88 9.25
N SER A 494 15.22 11.97 9.88
CA SER A 494 15.05 12.15 11.32
C SER A 494 15.08 10.82 12.08
N ILE A 495 15.36 10.85 13.39
CA ILE A 495 15.25 9.66 14.26
C ILE A 495 13.79 9.34 14.59
N GLN A 496 12.94 10.36 14.67
CA GLN A 496 11.51 10.21 14.97
C GLN A 496 10.69 10.81 13.83
N MET A 497 9.66 10.08 13.40
CA MET A 497 8.75 10.56 12.36
C MET A 497 8.07 11.87 12.78
N LEU A 498 7.99 12.82 11.84
CA LEU A 498 7.18 14.02 12.02
C LEU A 498 5.70 13.71 11.83
N PRO A 499 4.79 14.44 12.50
CA PRO A 499 3.36 14.27 12.30
C PRO A 499 2.98 14.43 10.81
N PRO A 500 2.01 13.66 10.28
CA PRO A 500 1.63 13.68 8.87
C PRO A 500 1.31 15.06 8.29
N ASP A 501 0.76 15.98 9.08
CA ASP A 501 0.46 17.35 8.66
C ASP A 501 1.65 18.32 8.74
N GLU A 502 2.80 17.89 9.26
CA GLU A 502 4.05 18.66 9.33
C GLU A 502 5.11 18.19 8.33
N ARG A 503 4.74 17.25 7.46
CA ARG A 503 5.58 16.68 6.41
C ARG A 503 4.90 16.73 5.03
N SER A 504 5.66 16.36 4.00
CA SER A 504 5.17 16.15 2.64
C SER A 504 4.09 15.08 2.64
N THR A 505 3.14 15.17 1.71
CA THR A 505 2.16 14.11 1.51
C THR A 505 2.87 12.93 0.85
N LYS A 506 2.63 11.72 1.38
CA LYS A 506 3.27 10.49 0.90
C LYS A 506 2.36 9.28 1.03
N LYS A 507 2.57 8.30 0.14
CA LYS A 507 2.02 6.94 0.20
C LYS A 507 2.82 6.08 1.20
N TRP A 508 2.45 4.81 1.36
CA TRP A 508 3.09 3.95 2.37
C TRP A 508 4.49 3.49 1.97
N ASN A 509 4.78 3.43 0.67
CA ASN A 509 6.11 3.10 0.12
C ASN A 509 7.16 4.23 0.19
N SER A 510 6.99 5.22 1.06
CA SER A 510 7.81 6.44 1.05
C SER A 510 8.50 6.71 2.39
N ALA A 511 9.63 7.41 2.34
CA ALA A 511 10.42 7.80 3.51
C ALA A 511 9.68 8.82 4.40
N VAL A 512 8.96 8.33 5.42
CA VAL A 512 8.24 9.19 6.38
C VAL A 512 9.16 9.97 7.33
N TYR A 513 10.46 9.66 7.31
CA TYR A 513 11.49 10.29 8.14
C TYR A 513 12.21 11.45 7.45
N ASP A 514 12.03 11.64 6.13
CA ASP A 514 12.61 12.78 5.42
C ASP A 514 11.94 14.09 5.88
N VAL A 515 12.78 15.05 6.23
CA VAL A 515 12.36 16.29 6.87
C VAL A 515 12.16 17.45 5.87
N ASP A 516 12.77 17.38 4.67
CA ASP A 516 12.85 18.50 3.71
C ASP A 516 12.30 18.17 2.31
N ASP A 517 11.26 17.35 2.26
CA ASP A 517 10.73 16.77 1.03
C ASP A 517 9.53 17.54 0.44
N GLY A 518 9.13 17.19 -0.78
CA GLY A 518 8.03 17.79 -1.52
C GLY A 518 8.48 18.87 -2.51
N ASN A 519 7.64 19.16 -3.50
CA ASN A 519 7.97 20.07 -4.59
C ASN A 519 6.85 21.08 -4.92
N GLY A 520 5.62 20.83 -4.46
CA GLY A 520 4.42 21.61 -4.77
C GLY A 520 3.98 21.53 -6.23
N TYR A 521 4.44 20.53 -6.98
CA TYR A 521 4.10 20.25 -8.38
C TYR A 521 3.36 18.93 -8.58
N SER A 522 3.25 18.09 -7.56
CA SER A 522 2.44 16.88 -7.60
C SER A 522 1.40 16.87 -6.49
N GLU A 523 0.38 16.04 -6.69
CA GLU A 523 -0.67 15.76 -5.72
C GLU A 523 -0.90 14.25 -5.66
N ASP A 524 -0.97 13.72 -4.44
CA ASP A 524 -1.24 12.31 -4.19
C ASP A 524 -2.74 12.01 -4.20
N ASP A 525 -3.08 10.79 -4.59
CA ASP A 525 -4.43 10.27 -4.44
C ASP A 525 -4.72 9.88 -2.97
N PRO A 526 -5.99 9.85 -2.54
CA PRO A 526 -6.36 9.56 -1.15
C PRO A 526 -6.30 8.08 -0.74
N THR A 527 -5.84 7.16 -1.60
CA THR A 527 -5.91 5.71 -1.36
C THR A 527 -5.27 5.29 -0.05
N ALA A 528 -4.12 5.87 0.30
CA ALA A 528 -3.42 5.56 1.54
C ALA A 528 -4.34 5.73 2.77
N PHE A 529 -5.03 6.88 2.86
CA PHE A 529 -6.01 7.14 3.91
C PHE A 529 -7.23 6.22 3.80
N LEU A 530 -7.80 6.07 2.60
CA LEU A 530 -9.05 5.30 2.40
C LEU A 530 -8.86 3.82 2.74
N LEU A 531 -7.78 3.19 2.29
CA LEU A 531 -7.47 1.79 2.58
C LEU A 531 -7.32 1.56 4.08
N SER A 532 -6.59 2.45 4.75
CA SER A 532 -6.38 2.39 6.19
C SER A 532 -7.68 2.55 6.98
N TYR A 533 -8.47 3.57 6.64
CA TYR A 533 -9.73 3.84 7.30
C TYR A 533 -10.71 2.67 7.13
N TRP A 534 -10.94 2.21 5.89
CA TRP A 534 -11.90 1.13 5.63
C TRP A 534 -11.40 -0.22 6.12
N GLY A 535 -10.09 -0.50 6.04
CA GLY A 535 -9.47 -1.69 6.62
C GLY A 535 -9.66 -1.75 8.13
N MET A 536 -9.35 -0.66 8.86
CA MET A 536 -9.57 -0.60 10.31
C MET A 536 -11.05 -0.74 10.68
N ARG A 537 -11.98 -0.12 9.92
CA ARG A 537 -13.43 -0.30 10.14
C ARG A 537 -13.87 -1.74 9.92
N TYR A 538 -13.44 -2.37 8.83
CA TYR A 538 -13.79 -3.76 8.51
C TYR A 538 -13.29 -4.75 9.57
N PHE A 539 -12.11 -4.52 10.12
CA PHE A 539 -11.52 -5.35 11.17
C PHE A 539 -11.93 -4.96 12.60
N ASN A 540 -12.85 -4.00 12.77
CA ASN A 540 -13.30 -3.48 14.07
C ASN A 540 -12.16 -2.94 14.95
N LEU A 541 -11.15 -2.34 14.33
CA LEU A 541 -10.07 -1.58 14.98
C LEU A 541 -10.39 -0.07 15.07
N LEU A 542 -11.49 0.33 14.42
CA LEU A 542 -12.06 1.67 14.48
C LEU A 542 -13.57 1.54 14.65
N GLU A 543 -14.13 2.24 15.63
CA GLU A 543 -15.59 2.31 15.86
C GLU A 543 -16.31 3.14 14.80
#